data_AF-A0A511T124-F1
#
_entry.id   AF-A0A511T124-F1
#
_cell.length_a   1.000
_cell.length_b   1.000
_cell.length_c   1.000
_cell.angle_alpha   90.00
_cell.angle_beta   90.00
_cell.angle_gamma   90.00
#
_symmetry.space_group_name_H-M   'P 1'
#
loop_
_entity.id
_entity.type
_entity.pdbx_description
1 polymer ?
#
loop_
_entity_poly.entity_id
_entity_poly.type
_entity_poly.pdbx_seq_one_letter_code
_entity_poly.pdbx_strand_id
1 'polypeptide(L)'
;MHLGATLRLLRVDAGLSLRDLARRIGVSSAYLSRVENGVDAPPTVERLTAIARELDVPPGLLMDVANRVSPYVSEYLEDVPGSGTLFLELARRRLSGAQLARVRDFLDAEFPVRRGLSDAPVPALAPLLAPERMVLQLSCEGWEDVLDVVAGRLAVELPGVDAPRLAESFRRRDITSSCAVGGEVAVPHVFVPGASPVAALVTLAKGLAVDTPDGRPLRLVVAAVDGELGRVRLVRMAHVARLAARGLSARLSEARQPSQVFSILEELEALR
;
A
#
# COMPACT_ATOMS: atom_id res chain seq x y z
N MET A 1 10.16 -9.22 2.87
CA MET A 1 8.67 -9.24 2.82
C MET A 1 8.17 -8.66 4.12
N HIS A 2 7.31 -7.66 4.05
CA HIS A 2 7.03 -6.75 5.18
C HIS A 2 5.55 -6.73 5.57
N LEU A 3 4.85 -7.83 5.29
CA LEU A 3 3.44 -8.02 5.57
C LEU A 3 3.10 -7.73 7.04
N GLY A 4 3.94 -8.17 7.98
CA GLY A 4 3.71 -7.95 9.42
C GLY A 4 3.55 -6.46 9.76
N ALA A 5 4.44 -5.61 9.23
CA ALA A 5 4.37 -4.17 9.43
C ALA A 5 3.12 -3.56 8.79
N THR A 6 2.76 -4.01 7.58
CA THR A 6 1.50 -3.62 6.93
C THR A 6 0.28 -4.00 7.77
N LEU A 7 0.22 -5.20 8.33
CA LEU A 7 -0.88 -5.64 9.19
C LEU A 7 -0.97 -4.79 10.46
N ARG A 8 0.17 -4.52 11.10
CA ARG A 8 0.25 -3.63 12.27
C ARG A 8 -0.24 -2.23 11.93
N LEU A 9 0.23 -1.69 10.80
CA LEU A 9 -0.15 -0.37 10.30
C LEU A 9 -1.67 -0.26 10.16
N LEU A 10 -2.28 -1.17 9.39
CA LEU A 10 -3.71 -1.19 9.14
C LEU A 10 -4.52 -1.43 10.42
N ARG A 11 -4.06 -2.32 11.31
CA ARG A 11 -4.76 -2.64 12.57
C ARG A 11 -4.81 -1.43 13.50
N VAL A 12 -3.68 -0.76 13.72
CA VAL A 12 -3.61 0.44 14.58
C VAL A 12 -4.49 1.55 14.00
N ASP A 13 -4.43 1.72 12.68
CA ASP A 13 -5.23 2.72 11.98
C ASP A 13 -6.74 2.45 11.96
N ALA A 14 -7.14 1.17 12.03
CA ALA A 14 -8.52 0.75 12.23
C ALA A 14 -8.98 0.92 13.70
N GLY A 15 -8.10 1.39 14.59
CA GLY A 15 -8.38 1.55 16.02
C GLY A 15 -8.47 0.23 16.79
N LEU A 16 -7.95 -0.87 16.23
CA LEU A 16 -8.02 -2.19 16.83
C LEU A 16 -6.79 -2.49 17.69
N SER A 17 -7.00 -2.98 18.91
CA SER A 17 -5.90 -3.54 19.69
C SER A 17 -5.46 -4.90 19.12
N LEU A 18 -4.24 -5.34 19.46
CA LEU A 18 -3.76 -6.69 19.15
C LEU A 18 -4.72 -7.76 19.67
N ARG A 19 -5.28 -7.58 20.87
CA ARG A 19 -6.22 -8.52 21.49
C ARG A 19 -7.56 -8.55 20.75
N ASP A 20 -8.04 -7.40 20.29
CA ASP A 20 -9.30 -7.32 19.55
C ASP A 20 -9.20 -8.04 18.22
N LEU A 21 -8.19 -7.72 17.39
CA LEU A 21 -8.06 -8.37 16.09
C LEU A 21 -7.82 -9.88 16.25
N ALA A 22 -6.95 -10.29 17.16
CA ALA A 22 -6.65 -11.71 17.41
C ALA A 22 -7.91 -12.49 17.81
N ARG A 23 -8.72 -11.94 18.71
CA ARG A 23 -10.00 -12.55 19.13
C ARG A 23 -10.97 -12.70 17.95
N ARG A 24 -11.11 -11.68 17.10
CA ARG A 24 -12.05 -11.70 15.97
C ARG A 24 -11.66 -12.70 14.89
N ILE A 25 -10.37 -12.91 14.65
CA ILE A 25 -9.88 -13.91 13.68
C ILE A 25 -9.59 -15.28 14.30
N GLY A 26 -9.91 -15.49 15.59
CA GLY A 26 -9.77 -16.79 16.27
C GLY A 26 -8.34 -17.26 16.50
N VAL A 27 -7.38 -16.35 16.75
CA VAL A 27 -5.98 -16.67 17.05
C VAL A 27 -5.53 -16.05 18.38
N SER A 28 -4.36 -16.45 18.89
CA SER A 28 -3.78 -15.84 20.09
C SER A 28 -3.16 -14.47 19.79
N SER A 29 -3.22 -13.54 20.74
CA SER A 29 -2.56 -12.23 20.60
C SER A 29 -1.03 -12.36 20.49
N ALA A 30 -0.45 -13.40 21.09
CA ALA A 30 0.97 -13.72 20.98
C ALA A 30 1.34 -14.11 19.54
N TYR A 31 0.54 -14.96 18.89
CA TYR A 31 0.73 -15.30 17.48
C TYR A 31 0.64 -14.05 16.58
N LEU A 32 -0.42 -13.26 16.72
CA LEU A 32 -0.60 -12.05 15.91
C LEU A 32 0.56 -11.06 16.11
N SER A 33 1.04 -10.90 17.34
CA SER A 33 2.20 -10.06 17.63
C SER A 33 3.49 -10.56 16.95
N ARG A 34 3.75 -11.87 16.97
CA ARG A 34 4.92 -12.44 16.26
C ARG A 34 4.83 -12.25 14.75
N VAL A 35 3.63 -12.39 14.17
CA VAL A 35 3.38 -12.11 12.75
C VAL A 35 3.63 -10.64 12.43
N GLU A 36 3.08 -9.71 13.22
CA GLU A 36 3.24 -8.27 12.99
C GLU A 36 4.69 -7.80 13.12
N ASN A 37 5.48 -8.44 13.97
CA ASN A 37 6.91 -8.17 14.12
C ASN A 37 7.78 -8.96 13.13
N GLY A 38 7.20 -9.71 12.20
CA GLY A 38 7.95 -10.47 11.19
C GLY A 38 8.72 -11.67 11.73
N VAL A 39 8.42 -12.13 12.96
CA VAL A 39 9.05 -13.29 13.60
C VAL A 39 8.50 -14.59 13.01
N ASP A 40 7.18 -14.65 12.82
CA ASP A 40 6.52 -15.80 12.20
C ASP A 40 6.40 -15.61 10.68
N ALA A 41 6.33 -16.73 9.96
CA ALA A 41 6.03 -16.73 8.53
C ALA A 41 4.66 -16.07 8.23
N PRO A 42 4.43 -15.57 6.99
CA PRO A 42 3.15 -15.01 6.60
C PRO A 42 1.97 -15.95 6.95
N PRO A 43 0.85 -15.42 7.47
CA PRO A 43 -0.33 -16.22 7.79
C PRO A 43 -0.84 -17.04 6.60
N THR A 44 -1.60 -18.11 6.88
CA THR A 44 -2.31 -18.87 5.85
C THR A 44 -3.27 -17.97 5.07
N VAL A 45 -3.65 -18.38 3.85
CA VAL A 45 -4.55 -17.54 3.05
C VAL A 45 -5.90 -17.36 3.73
N GLU A 46 -6.43 -18.40 4.38
CA GLU A 46 -7.64 -18.32 5.20
C GLU A 46 -7.53 -17.23 6.29
N ARG A 47 -6.40 -17.18 7.00
CA ARG A 47 -6.13 -16.16 8.03
C ARG A 47 -5.97 -14.78 7.43
N LEU A 48 -5.28 -14.64 6.28
CA LEU A 48 -5.17 -13.35 5.59
C LEU A 48 -6.53 -12.83 5.12
N THR A 49 -7.38 -13.72 4.60
CA THR A 49 -8.75 -13.38 4.23
C THR A 49 -9.57 -12.95 5.45
N ALA A 50 -9.44 -13.64 6.59
CA ALA A 50 -10.11 -13.25 7.82
C ALA A 50 -9.63 -11.87 8.33
N ILE A 51 -8.32 -11.63 8.32
CA ILE A 51 -7.73 -10.33 8.68
C ILE A 51 -8.21 -9.23 7.74
N ALA A 52 -8.20 -9.48 6.43
CA ALA A 52 -8.66 -8.52 5.42
C ALA A 52 -10.12 -8.11 5.63
N ARG A 53 -11.00 -9.08 5.92
CA ARG A 53 -12.41 -8.81 6.25
C ARG A 53 -12.58 -7.96 7.50
N GLU A 54 -11.84 -8.27 8.57
CA GLU A 54 -11.90 -7.49 9.82
C GLU A 54 -11.35 -6.06 9.68
N LEU A 55 -10.39 -5.86 8.78
CA LEU A 55 -9.82 -4.55 8.46
C LEU A 55 -10.57 -3.84 7.32
N ASP A 56 -11.63 -4.45 6.79
CA ASP A 56 -12.43 -3.96 5.65
C ASP A 56 -11.58 -3.64 4.39
N VAL A 57 -10.51 -4.40 4.15
CA VAL A 57 -9.66 -4.27 2.95
C VAL A 57 -9.85 -5.46 2.01
N PRO A 58 -9.69 -5.27 0.68
CA PRO A 58 -9.64 -6.36 -0.29
C PRO A 58 -8.62 -7.44 0.10
N PRO A 59 -9.01 -8.74 0.25
CA PRO A 59 -8.07 -9.81 0.55
C PRO A 59 -6.91 -9.91 -0.45
N GLY A 60 -7.17 -9.65 -1.74
CA GLY A 60 -6.14 -9.64 -2.79
C GLY A 60 -4.96 -8.72 -2.48
N LEU A 61 -5.20 -7.55 -1.86
CA LEU A 61 -4.13 -6.63 -1.48
C LEU A 61 -3.17 -7.24 -0.46
N LEU A 62 -3.70 -7.92 0.56
CA LEU A 62 -2.86 -8.54 1.58
C LEU A 62 -2.14 -9.78 1.04
N MET A 63 -2.78 -10.52 0.12
CA MET A 63 -2.15 -11.65 -0.56
C MET A 63 -0.99 -11.20 -1.45
N ASP A 64 -1.16 -10.12 -2.20
CA ASP A 64 -0.10 -9.52 -3.02
C ASP A 64 1.10 -9.10 -2.17
N VAL A 65 0.85 -8.44 -1.03
CA VAL A 65 1.91 -8.04 -0.08
C VAL A 65 2.61 -9.27 0.50
N ALA A 66 1.89 -10.37 0.69
CA ALA A 66 2.42 -11.65 1.15
C ALA A 66 3.10 -12.48 0.05
N ASN A 67 3.10 -12.02 -1.21
CA ASN A 67 3.48 -12.79 -2.40
C ASN A 67 2.81 -14.18 -2.45
N ARG A 68 1.52 -14.23 -2.15
CA ARG A 68 0.70 -15.45 -2.17
C ARG A 68 -0.35 -15.37 -3.27
N VAL A 69 -0.60 -16.52 -3.89
CA VAL A 69 -1.71 -16.69 -4.84
C VAL A 69 -2.99 -16.97 -4.05
N SER A 70 -4.11 -16.42 -4.51
CA SER A 70 -5.42 -16.68 -3.93
C SER A 70 -5.83 -18.16 -4.11
N PRO A 71 -6.39 -18.82 -3.09
CA PRO A 71 -6.95 -20.18 -3.19
C PRO A 71 -7.94 -20.31 -4.33
N TYR A 72 -8.74 -19.26 -4.59
CA TYR A 72 -9.65 -19.22 -5.74
C TYR A 72 -8.94 -19.43 -7.08
N VAL A 73 -7.72 -18.92 -7.24
CA VAL A 73 -6.93 -19.11 -8.47
C VAL A 73 -6.41 -20.54 -8.54
N SER A 74 -5.90 -21.07 -7.42
CA SER A 74 -5.43 -22.46 -7.37
C SER A 74 -6.57 -23.46 -7.64
N GLU A 75 -7.71 -23.30 -6.96
CA GLU A 75 -8.92 -24.11 -7.18
C GLU A 75 -9.40 -24.00 -8.64
N TYR A 76 -9.45 -22.80 -9.21
CA TYR A 76 -9.83 -22.64 -10.62
C TYR A 76 -8.88 -23.33 -11.60
N LEU A 77 -7.57 -23.30 -11.32
CA LEU A 77 -6.57 -23.99 -12.14
C LEU A 77 -6.73 -25.51 -12.09
N GLU A 78 -7.22 -26.05 -10.96
CA GLU A 78 -7.52 -27.47 -10.78
C GLU A 78 -8.87 -27.85 -11.41
N ASP A 79 -9.89 -27.02 -11.26
CA ASP A 79 -11.28 -27.29 -11.66
C ASP A 79 -11.53 -27.11 -13.17
N VAL A 80 -10.80 -26.21 -13.83
CA VAL A 80 -11.04 -25.86 -15.24
C VAL A 80 -9.91 -26.37 -16.14
N PRO A 81 -10.13 -27.46 -16.91
CA PRO A 81 -9.14 -27.97 -17.84
C PRO A 81 -8.66 -26.90 -18.84
N GLY A 82 -7.35 -26.78 -19.02
CA GLY A 82 -6.75 -25.84 -19.97
C GLY A 82 -6.54 -24.42 -19.45
N SER A 83 -7.08 -24.06 -18.29
CA SER A 83 -6.84 -22.77 -17.63
C SER A 83 -5.35 -22.52 -17.34
N GLY A 84 -4.63 -23.55 -16.88
CA GLY A 84 -3.19 -23.51 -16.68
C GLY A 84 -2.40 -23.27 -17.97
N THR A 85 -2.85 -23.84 -19.10
CA THR A 85 -2.23 -23.62 -20.41
C THR A 85 -2.35 -22.15 -20.84
N LEU A 86 -3.53 -21.54 -20.66
CA LEU A 86 -3.71 -20.11 -20.93
C LEU A 86 -2.77 -19.26 -20.07
N PHE A 87 -2.66 -19.55 -18.77
CA PHE A 87 -1.74 -18.80 -17.91
C PHE A 87 -0.27 -18.96 -18.31
N LEU A 88 0.16 -20.18 -18.66
CA LEU A 88 1.49 -20.45 -19.21
C LEU A 88 1.74 -19.69 -20.51
N GLU A 89 0.73 -19.57 -21.35
CA GLU A 89 0.77 -18.82 -22.60
C GLU A 89 0.95 -17.31 -22.40
N LEU A 90 0.26 -16.73 -21.42
CA LEU A 90 0.47 -15.34 -21.02
C LEU A 90 1.88 -15.15 -20.46
N ALA A 91 2.33 -16.07 -19.60
CA ALA A 91 3.65 -16.02 -18.97
C ALA A 91 4.81 -16.16 -19.99
N ARG A 92 4.72 -17.11 -20.94
CA ARG A 92 5.73 -17.32 -21.99
C ARG A 92 5.89 -16.10 -22.90
N ARG A 93 4.79 -15.40 -23.18
CA ARG A 93 4.81 -14.15 -23.97
C ARG A 93 5.25 -12.93 -23.16
N ARG A 94 5.43 -13.08 -21.84
CA ARG A 94 5.85 -12.01 -20.91
C ARG A 94 5.01 -10.75 -21.08
N LEU A 95 3.69 -10.90 -21.08
CA LEU A 95 2.79 -9.75 -21.22
C LEU A 95 3.11 -8.69 -20.16
N SER A 96 3.23 -7.44 -20.59
CA SER A 96 3.40 -6.29 -19.70
C SER A 96 2.12 -5.99 -18.91
N GLY A 97 2.21 -5.17 -17.87
CA GLY A 97 1.03 -4.72 -17.12
C GLY A 97 -0.02 -4.06 -18.01
N ALA A 98 0.40 -3.24 -18.97
CA ALA A 98 -0.50 -2.62 -19.95
C ALA A 98 -1.15 -3.64 -20.90
N GLN A 99 -0.46 -4.72 -21.26
CA GLN A 99 -1.05 -5.81 -22.06
C GLN A 99 -2.04 -6.64 -21.24
N LEU A 100 -1.71 -6.97 -19.99
CA LEU A 100 -2.62 -7.66 -19.07
C LEU A 100 -3.86 -6.81 -18.76
N ALA A 101 -3.72 -5.49 -18.64
CA ALA A 101 -4.85 -4.59 -18.49
C ALA A 101 -5.83 -4.70 -19.67
N ARG A 102 -5.32 -4.72 -20.91
CA ARG A 102 -6.17 -4.93 -22.10
C ARG A 102 -6.86 -6.30 -22.11
N VAL A 103 -6.18 -7.37 -21.67
CA VAL A 103 -6.80 -8.70 -21.54
C VAL A 103 -7.93 -8.65 -20.51
N ARG A 104 -7.72 -7.97 -19.38
CA ARG A 104 -8.76 -7.78 -18.36
C ARG A 104 -9.94 -6.97 -18.89
N ASP A 105 -9.70 -5.87 -19.60
CA ASP A 105 -10.79 -5.06 -20.18
C ASP A 105 -11.65 -5.90 -21.14
N PHE A 106 -11.01 -6.77 -21.93
CA PHE A 106 -11.71 -7.75 -22.76
C PHE A 106 -12.52 -8.75 -21.91
N LEU A 107 -11.95 -9.30 -20.83
CA LEU A 107 -12.66 -10.21 -19.94
C LEU A 107 -13.86 -9.54 -19.25
N ASP A 108 -13.73 -8.30 -18.82
CA ASP A 108 -14.83 -7.56 -18.17
C ASP A 108 -15.98 -7.25 -19.15
N ALA A 109 -15.65 -7.00 -20.43
CA ALA A 109 -16.63 -6.78 -21.49
C ALA A 109 -17.36 -8.05 -21.91
N GLU A 110 -16.62 -9.15 -22.10
CA GLU A 110 -17.17 -10.42 -22.64
C GLU A 110 -17.70 -11.35 -21.54
N PHE A 111 -17.11 -11.32 -20.35
CA PHE A 111 -17.38 -12.24 -19.22
C PHE A 111 -17.57 -11.47 -17.90
N PRO A 112 -18.60 -10.62 -17.78
CA PRO A 112 -18.78 -9.78 -16.59
C PRO A 112 -18.99 -10.63 -15.33
N VAL A 113 -18.21 -10.36 -14.28
CA VAL A 113 -18.35 -11.02 -12.97
C VAL A 113 -19.65 -10.56 -12.30
N ARG A 114 -20.50 -11.51 -11.86
CA ARG A 114 -21.69 -11.19 -11.06
C ARG A 114 -21.25 -10.49 -9.76
N ARG A 115 -21.69 -9.24 -9.56
CA ARG A 115 -21.41 -8.45 -8.35
C ARG A 115 -21.80 -9.24 -7.11
N GLY A 116 -20.80 -9.72 -6.38
CA GLY A 116 -20.94 -10.57 -5.19
C GLY A 116 -19.61 -11.08 -4.64
N LEU A 117 -18.57 -11.14 -5.49
CA LEU A 117 -17.19 -11.49 -5.12
C LEU A 117 -16.23 -10.28 -5.22
N SER A 118 -16.75 -9.06 -5.32
CA SER A 118 -15.93 -7.90 -5.69
C SER A 118 -15.02 -7.46 -4.55
N ASP A 119 -13.73 -7.78 -4.69
CA ASP A 119 -12.68 -6.80 -4.43
C ASP A 119 -13.07 -5.53 -5.20
N ALA A 120 -13.62 -4.54 -4.51
CA ALA A 120 -13.89 -3.24 -5.11
C ALA A 120 -12.58 -2.73 -5.73
N PRO A 121 -12.61 -2.08 -6.92
CA PRO A 121 -11.39 -1.64 -7.58
C PRO A 121 -10.57 -0.78 -6.62
N VAL A 122 -9.34 -1.22 -6.36
CA VAL A 122 -8.43 -0.49 -5.48
C VAL A 122 -8.18 0.89 -6.09
N PRO A 123 -8.50 1.99 -5.38
CA PRO A 123 -8.31 3.33 -5.91
C PRO A 123 -6.83 3.56 -6.25
N ALA A 124 -6.58 4.08 -7.45
CA ALA A 124 -5.23 4.45 -7.89
C ALA A 124 -4.67 5.59 -7.03
N LEU A 125 -3.34 5.64 -6.90
CA LEU A 125 -2.64 6.71 -6.20
C LEU A 125 -2.51 7.96 -7.07
N ALA A 126 -2.39 7.81 -8.40
CA ALA A 126 -2.15 8.91 -9.32
C ALA A 126 -3.15 10.08 -9.18
N PRO A 127 -4.48 9.88 -9.04
CA PRO A 127 -5.44 10.98 -8.89
C PRO A 127 -5.26 11.82 -7.62
N LEU A 128 -4.53 11.32 -6.62
CA LEU A 128 -4.27 12.03 -5.37
C LEU A 128 -3.01 12.90 -5.41
N LEU A 129 -2.14 12.64 -6.38
CA LEU A 129 -0.86 13.32 -6.54
C LEU A 129 -0.98 14.47 -7.55
N ALA A 130 -0.11 15.46 -7.41
CA ALA A 130 0.11 16.49 -8.42
C ALA A 130 1.61 16.80 -8.49
N PRO A 131 2.12 17.30 -9.64
CA PRO A 131 3.54 17.63 -9.80
C PRO A 131 4.13 18.47 -8.66
N GLU A 132 3.37 19.42 -8.13
CA GLU A 132 3.79 20.37 -7.08
C GLU A 132 3.95 19.70 -5.71
N ARG A 133 3.34 18.52 -5.53
CA ARG A 133 3.40 17.68 -4.32
C ARG A 133 4.37 16.51 -4.47
N MET A 134 5.12 16.46 -5.57
CA MET A 134 6.19 15.49 -5.78
C MET A 134 7.54 16.17 -5.55
N VAL A 135 8.32 15.64 -4.60
CA VAL A 135 9.70 16.09 -4.37
C VAL A 135 10.63 14.94 -4.72
N LEU A 136 11.39 15.09 -5.81
CA LEU A 136 12.26 14.03 -6.30
C LEU A 136 13.70 14.30 -5.88
N GLN A 137 14.38 13.24 -5.41
CA GLN A 137 15.77 13.30 -4.93
C GLN A 137 15.98 14.32 -3.81
N LEU A 138 15.06 14.34 -2.83
CA LEU A 138 15.21 15.15 -1.63
C LEU A 138 16.52 14.75 -0.92
N SER A 139 17.33 15.77 -0.61
CA SER A 139 18.44 15.63 0.33
C SER A 139 17.97 16.12 1.69
N CYS A 140 18.07 15.26 2.69
CA CYS A 140 17.67 15.51 4.07
C CYS A 140 18.65 14.83 5.03
N GLU A 141 18.68 15.30 6.27
CA GLU A 141 19.53 14.74 7.33
C GLU A 141 18.75 13.73 8.18
N GLY A 142 17.46 13.97 8.36
CA GLY A 142 16.61 13.18 9.26
C GLY A 142 15.19 12.95 8.74
N TRP A 143 14.47 12.12 9.50
CA TRP A 143 13.05 11.83 9.26
C TRP A 143 12.17 13.08 9.41
N GLU A 144 12.52 13.95 10.35
CA GLU A 144 11.80 15.20 10.62
C GLU A 144 11.79 16.14 9.42
N ASP A 145 12.91 16.27 8.70
CA ASP A 145 13.00 17.07 7.48
C ASP A 145 12.03 16.57 6.41
N VAL A 146 11.88 15.24 6.29
CA VAL A 146 10.95 14.63 5.35
C VAL A 146 9.51 14.97 5.74
N LEU A 147 9.16 14.86 7.03
CA LEU A 147 7.83 15.20 7.54
C LEU A 147 7.48 16.67 7.31
N ASP A 148 8.43 17.58 7.54
CA ASP A 148 8.25 19.01 7.29
C ASP A 148 8.05 19.29 5.79
N VAL A 149 8.82 18.62 4.91
CA VAL A 149 8.67 18.74 3.45
C VAL A 149 7.30 18.25 2.99
N VAL A 150 6.86 17.05 3.39
CA VAL A 150 5.55 16.54 2.96
C VAL A 150 4.41 17.37 3.52
N ALA A 151 4.51 17.83 4.77
CA ALA A 151 3.51 18.70 5.37
C ALA A 151 3.40 20.04 4.63
N GLY A 152 4.54 20.65 4.26
CA GLY A 152 4.58 21.84 3.43
C GLY A 152 3.89 21.67 2.08
N ARG A 153 4.09 20.52 1.41
CA ARG A 153 3.42 20.22 0.13
C ARG A 153 1.93 19.97 0.28
N LEU A 154 1.50 19.32 1.34
CA LEU A 154 0.10 18.96 1.57
C LEU A 154 -0.73 20.14 2.06
N ALA A 155 -0.18 20.98 2.96
CA ALA A 155 -0.89 22.10 3.55
C ALA A 155 -1.37 23.15 2.52
N VAL A 156 -0.68 23.30 1.39
CA VAL A 156 -1.08 24.21 0.30
C VAL A 156 -2.48 23.89 -0.25
N GLU A 157 -2.87 22.61 -0.24
CA GLU A 157 -4.17 22.13 -0.75
C GLU A 157 -5.24 22.00 0.34
N LEU A 158 -4.90 22.33 1.58
CA LEU A 158 -5.75 22.10 2.74
C LEU A 158 -6.14 23.45 3.37
N PRO A 159 -7.32 24.00 3.03
CA PRO A 159 -7.76 25.28 3.56
C PRO A 159 -7.79 25.29 5.09
N GLY A 160 -7.13 26.27 5.70
CA GLY A 160 -7.09 26.44 7.15
C GLY A 160 -6.13 25.49 7.89
N VAL A 161 -5.36 24.67 7.18
CA VAL A 161 -4.32 23.83 7.77
C VAL A 161 -2.95 24.48 7.59
N ASP A 162 -2.24 24.61 8.70
CA ASP A 162 -0.88 25.14 8.74
C ASP A 162 0.16 24.01 8.61
N ALA A 163 1.23 24.24 7.85
CA ALA A 163 2.26 23.22 7.57
C ALA A 163 2.99 22.72 8.84
N PRO A 164 3.52 23.58 9.73
CA PRO A 164 4.04 23.18 11.04
C PRO A 164 3.08 22.31 11.86
N ARG A 165 1.79 22.67 11.92
CA ARG A 165 0.78 21.88 12.65
C ARG A 165 0.56 20.51 12.00
N LEU A 166 0.57 20.45 10.67
CA LEU A 166 0.43 19.20 9.94
C LEU A 166 1.64 18.28 10.13
N ALA A 167 2.86 18.84 10.09
CA ALA A 167 4.10 18.12 10.36
C ALA A 167 4.12 17.53 11.79
N GLU A 168 3.70 18.33 12.79
CA GLU A 168 3.55 17.87 14.17
C GLU A 168 2.51 16.74 14.30
N SER A 169 1.45 16.78 13.50
CA SER A 169 0.44 15.71 13.47
C SER A 169 1.03 14.41 12.93
N PHE A 170 1.86 14.47 11.88
CA PHE A 170 2.60 13.31 11.38
C PHE A 170 3.57 12.74 12.43
N ARG A 171 4.36 13.60 13.10
CA ARG A 171 5.30 13.20 14.17
C ARG A 171 4.58 12.43 15.28
N ARG A 172 3.49 12.99 15.81
CA ARG A 172 2.69 12.34 16.89
C ARG A 172 2.15 10.99 16.48
N ARG A 173 1.71 10.88 15.23
CA ARG A 173 1.21 9.63 14.66
C ARG A 173 2.32 8.58 14.57
N ASP A 174 3.51 8.96 14.11
CA ASP A 174 4.63 8.05 13.90
C ASP A 174 5.21 7.52 15.22
N ILE A 175 5.24 8.35 16.28
CA ILE A 175 5.60 7.93 17.64
C ILE A 175 4.69 6.79 18.14
N THR A 176 3.41 6.81 17.78
CA THR A 176 2.44 5.81 18.24
C THR A 176 2.67 4.45 17.57
N SER A 177 2.97 4.45 16.27
CA SER A 177 3.37 3.27 15.52
C SER A 177 4.09 3.71 14.25
N SER A 178 5.18 3.04 13.90
CA SER A 178 5.88 3.30 12.63
C SER A 178 4.92 3.26 11.43
N CYS A 179 5.13 4.17 10.48
CA CYS A 179 4.45 4.17 9.18
C CYS A 179 5.27 3.47 8.07
N ALA A 180 6.42 2.89 8.39
CA ALA A 180 7.22 2.14 7.43
C ALA A 180 6.54 0.81 7.07
N VAL A 181 6.33 0.56 5.78
CA VAL A 181 5.74 -0.67 5.25
C VAL A 181 6.79 -1.63 4.67
N GLY A 182 8.07 -1.24 4.76
CA GLY A 182 9.20 -1.93 4.14
C GLY A 182 9.26 -1.74 2.63
N GLY A 183 10.17 -2.44 1.95
CA GLY A 183 10.50 -2.17 0.56
C GLY A 183 11.12 -0.79 0.37
N GLU A 184 11.77 -0.25 1.41
CA GLU A 184 12.31 1.12 1.46
C GLU A 184 11.22 2.22 1.39
N VAL A 185 9.96 1.88 1.71
CA VAL A 185 8.80 2.79 1.64
C VAL A 185 8.19 3.05 3.01
N ALA A 186 7.78 4.30 3.25
CA ALA A 186 6.96 4.72 4.38
C ALA A 186 5.69 5.45 3.92
N VAL A 187 4.63 5.34 4.71
CA VAL A 187 3.31 5.90 4.42
C VAL A 187 2.81 6.80 5.56
N PRO A 188 3.45 7.96 5.81
CA PRO A 188 2.93 8.91 6.80
C PRO A 188 1.53 9.33 6.43
N HIS A 189 0.61 9.31 7.39
CA HIS A 189 -0.75 9.72 7.11
C HIS A 189 -1.37 10.37 8.34
N VAL A 190 -2.30 11.28 8.10
CA VAL A 190 -3.06 11.96 9.14
C VAL A 190 -4.50 12.19 8.68
N PHE A 191 -5.36 12.41 9.65
CA PHE A 191 -6.77 12.71 9.43
C PHE A 191 -7.02 14.20 9.66
N VAL A 192 -7.64 14.86 8.69
CA VAL A 192 -8.04 16.26 8.79
C VAL A 192 -9.53 16.35 8.46
N PRO A 193 -10.41 16.54 9.46
CA PRO A 193 -11.86 16.55 9.24
C PRO A 193 -12.30 17.43 8.07
N GLY A 194 -13.05 16.86 7.12
CA GLY A 194 -13.59 17.59 5.98
C GLY A 194 -12.61 17.88 4.84
N ALA A 195 -11.36 17.42 4.94
CA ALA A 195 -10.39 17.52 3.86
C ALA A 195 -10.72 16.55 2.71
N SER A 196 -10.59 17.01 1.46
CA SER A 196 -10.53 16.10 0.32
C SER A 196 -9.25 15.25 0.41
N PRO A 197 -9.29 13.95 0.07
CA PRO A 197 -8.09 13.11 0.08
C PRO A 197 -6.99 13.65 -0.82
N VAL A 198 -5.78 13.79 -0.29
CA VAL A 198 -4.62 14.32 -1.02
C VAL A 198 -3.35 13.59 -0.60
N ALA A 199 -2.42 13.39 -1.53
CA ALA A 199 -1.13 12.78 -1.25
C ALA A 199 0.05 13.62 -1.75
N ALA A 200 1.20 13.36 -1.16
CA ALA A 200 2.51 13.85 -1.58
C ALA A 200 3.46 12.66 -1.71
N LEU A 201 4.40 12.75 -2.65
CA LEU A 201 5.38 11.71 -2.91
C LEU A 201 6.79 12.30 -2.84
N VAL A 202 7.67 11.66 -2.08
CA VAL A 202 9.05 12.09 -1.92
C VAL A 202 10.00 10.93 -2.20
N THR A 203 10.89 11.09 -3.18
CA THR A 203 12.04 10.17 -3.34
C THR A 203 13.28 10.80 -2.71
N LEU A 204 14.08 10.00 -2.01
CA LEU A 204 15.28 10.47 -1.33
C LEU A 204 16.52 10.25 -2.21
N ALA A 205 17.40 11.26 -2.26
CA ALA A 205 18.66 11.17 -3.01
C ALA A 205 19.61 10.11 -2.42
N LYS A 206 19.62 10.00 -1.09
CA LYS A 206 20.35 8.98 -0.33
C LYS A 206 19.38 8.24 0.57
N GLY A 207 19.66 6.96 0.84
CA GLY A 207 18.86 6.18 1.77
C GLY A 207 18.94 6.78 3.18
N LEU A 208 17.79 7.02 3.81
CA LEU A 208 17.70 7.54 5.16
C LEU A 208 17.67 6.36 6.15
N ALA A 209 18.64 6.34 7.07
CA ALA A 209 18.71 5.32 8.10
C ALA A 209 17.67 5.59 9.19
N VAL A 210 16.57 4.84 9.15
CA VAL A 210 15.51 4.83 10.16
C VAL A 210 15.11 3.38 10.45
N ASP A 211 14.39 3.17 11.54
CA ASP A 211 13.87 1.85 11.88
C ASP A 211 12.81 1.42 10.86
N THR A 212 13.16 0.46 10.01
CA THR A 212 12.29 -0.11 8.99
C THR A 212 12.10 -1.60 9.21
N PRO A 213 10.94 -2.17 8.81
CA PRO A 213 10.66 -3.60 8.99
C PRO A 213 11.63 -4.55 8.26
N ASP A 214 12.35 -4.08 7.23
CA ASP A 214 13.42 -4.81 6.53
C ASP A 214 14.82 -4.52 7.09
N GLY A 215 14.99 -3.50 7.91
CA GLY A 215 16.31 -2.92 8.20
C GLY A 215 16.97 -2.23 6.99
N ARG A 216 16.23 -2.02 5.89
CA ARG A 216 16.74 -1.31 4.70
C ARG A 216 16.50 0.19 4.85
N PRO A 217 17.45 1.04 4.43
CA PRO A 217 17.27 2.49 4.47
C PRO A 217 16.03 2.93 3.69
N LEU A 218 15.28 3.88 4.25
CA LEU A 218 14.12 4.47 3.60
C LEU A 218 14.57 5.23 2.34
N ARG A 219 13.85 5.10 1.23
CA ARG A 219 14.14 5.82 -0.04
C ARG A 219 12.92 6.49 -0.65
N LEU A 220 11.72 6.11 -0.24
CA LEU A 220 10.47 6.62 -0.78
C LEU A 220 9.46 6.86 0.33
N VAL A 221 8.76 7.98 0.24
CA VAL A 221 7.69 8.35 1.17
C VAL A 221 6.46 8.74 0.38
N VAL A 222 5.33 8.13 0.72
CA VAL A 222 4.02 8.46 0.17
C VAL A 222 3.15 8.95 1.32
N ALA A 223 3.12 10.27 1.52
CA ALA A 223 2.35 10.87 2.59
C ALA A 223 0.91 11.13 2.14
N ALA A 224 -0.07 10.91 3.03
CA ALA A 224 -1.48 11.09 2.71
C ALA A 224 -2.25 11.86 3.81
N VAL A 225 -3.22 12.67 3.38
CA VAL A 225 -4.22 13.28 4.25
C VAL A 225 -5.58 12.80 3.73
N ASP A 226 -6.39 12.24 4.62
CA ASP A 226 -7.77 11.88 4.32
C ASP A 226 -8.71 12.65 5.28
N GLY A 227 -9.88 13.06 4.79
CA GLY A 227 -10.90 13.75 5.59
C GLY A 227 -11.97 12.86 6.19
N GLU A 228 -11.89 11.56 5.94
CA GLU A 228 -12.73 10.53 6.54
C GLU A 228 -11.86 9.41 7.12
N LEU A 229 -12.24 8.93 8.30
CA LEU A 229 -11.70 7.69 8.84
C LEU A 229 -12.41 6.50 8.17
N GLY A 230 -11.71 5.38 8.02
CA GLY A 230 -12.31 4.11 7.61
C GLY A 230 -11.71 3.51 6.33
N ARG A 231 -12.55 2.77 5.60
CA ARG A 231 -12.16 1.84 4.53
C ARG A 231 -11.20 2.42 3.49
N VAL A 232 -11.54 3.58 2.92
CA VAL A 232 -10.79 4.17 1.80
C VAL A 232 -9.32 4.40 2.16
N ARG A 233 -9.06 4.91 3.37
CA ARG A 233 -7.72 5.14 3.91
C ARG A 233 -6.96 3.82 4.15
N LEU A 234 -7.61 2.83 4.75
CA LEU A 234 -7.01 1.50 4.98
C LEU A 234 -6.62 0.84 3.64
N VAL A 235 -7.52 0.87 2.66
CA VAL A 235 -7.26 0.36 1.31
C VAL A 235 -6.09 1.09 0.65
N ARG A 236 -5.99 2.42 0.81
CA ARG A 236 -4.88 3.22 0.27
C ARG A 236 -3.52 2.80 0.86
N MET A 237 -3.43 2.64 2.18
CA MET A 237 -2.16 2.20 2.78
C MET A 237 -1.79 0.77 2.38
N ALA A 238 -2.77 -0.14 2.36
CA ALA A 238 -2.56 -1.50 1.87
C ALA A 238 -2.09 -1.52 0.41
N HIS A 239 -2.64 -0.62 -0.41
CA HIS A 239 -2.23 -0.44 -1.79
C HIS A 239 -0.81 0.09 -1.93
N VAL A 240 -0.40 1.09 -1.16
CA VAL A 240 0.99 1.58 -1.16
C VAL A 240 1.95 0.48 -0.68
N ALA A 241 1.59 -0.28 0.35
CA ALA A 241 2.37 -1.43 0.81
C ALA A 241 2.51 -2.51 -0.28
N ARG A 242 1.46 -2.75 -1.06
CA ARG A 242 1.51 -3.64 -2.23
C ARG A 242 2.49 -3.12 -3.27
N LEU A 243 2.41 -1.84 -3.63
CA LEU A 243 3.35 -1.24 -4.59
C LEU A 243 4.80 -1.33 -4.08
N ALA A 244 5.02 -1.10 -2.79
CA ALA A 244 6.32 -1.28 -2.15
C ALA A 244 6.84 -2.73 -2.29
N ALA A 245 6.00 -3.73 -2.02
CA ALA A 245 6.33 -5.14 -2.22
C ALA A 245 6.66 -5.49 -3.69
N ARG A 246 6.09 -4.75 -4.65
CA ARG A 246 6.36 -4.87 -6.10
C ARG A 246 7.53 -3.99 -6.58
N GLY A 247 8.31 -3.40 -5.67
CA GLY A 247 9.54 -2.67 -5.99
C GLY A 247 9.34 -1.20 -6.38
N LEU A 248 8.28 -0.54 -5.89
CA LEU A 248 7.99 0.87 -6.16
C LEU A 248 9.21 1.78 -5.89
N SER A 249 9.89 1.62 -4.75
CA SER A 249 11.10 2.39 -4.41
C SER A 249 12.18 2.26 -5.48
N ALA A 250 12.51 1.03 -5.87
CA ALA A 250 13.54 0.76 -6.88
C ALA A 250 13.18 1.39 -8.23
N ARG A 251 11.92 1.25 -8.68
CA ARG A 251 11.45 1.83 -9.95
C ARG A 251 11.50 3.36 -9.96
N LEU A 252 11.14 4.00 -8.85
CA LEU A 252 11.12 5.47 -8.73
C LEU A 252 12.49 6.08 -8.40
N SER A 253 13.50 5.27 -8.07
CA SER A 253 14.78 5.77 -7.57
C SER A 253 15.55 6.69 -8.53
N GLU A 254 15.35 6.51 -9.85
CA GLU A 254 15.96 7.31 -10.90
C GLU A 254 15.02 8.38 -11.47
N ALA A 255 13.77 8.45 -11.00
CA ALA A 255 12.83 9.47 -11.46
C ALA A 255 13.37 10.88 -11.14
N ARG A 256 13.32 11.75 -12.14
CA ARG A 256 13.71 13.17 -12.07
C ARG A 256 12.57 14.10 -12.45
N GLN A 257 11.49 13.57 -13.03
CA GLN A 257 10.32 14.33 -13.44
C GLN A 257 9.02 13.67 -12.95
N PRO A 258 8.00 14.46 -12.56
CA PRO A 258 6.68 13.94 -12.18
C PRO A 258 6.02 13.03 -13.21
N SER A 259 6.21 13.30 -14.50
CA SER A 259 5.70 12.46 -15.60
C SER A 259 6.20 11.02 -15.50
N GLN A 260 7.48 10.81 -15.16
CA GLN A 260 8.07 9.48 -14.98
C GLN A 260 7.42 8.76 -13.79
N VAL A 261 7.13 9.48 -12.70
CA VAL A 261 6.43 8.93 -11.53
C VAL A 261 5.05 8.43 -11.94
N PHE A 262 4.27 9.24 -12.65
CA PHE A 262 2.95 8.84 -13.12
C PHE A 262 2.99 7.62 -14.04
N SER A 263 3.91 7.57 -15.01
CA SER A 263 4.05 6.39 -15.88
C SER A 263 4.42 5.13 -15.12
N ILE A 264 5.31 5.23 -14.13
CA ILE A 264 5.71 4.07 -13.30
C ILE A 264 4.54 3.60 -12.42
N LEU A 265 3.79 4.53 -11.82
CA LEU A 265 2.60 4.19 -11.03
C LEU A 265 1.55 3.51 -11.90
N GLU A 266 1.26 4.04 -13.08
CA GLU A 266 0.33 3.44 -14.04
C GLU A 266 0.74 2.00 -14.41
N GLU A 267 2.02 1.76 -14.70
CA GLU A 267 2.54 0.42 -14.99
C GLU A 267 2.36 -0.54 -13.81
N LEU A 268 2.73 -0.12 -12.60
CA LEU A 268 2.66 -0.95 -11.39
C LEU A 268 1.21 -1.20 -10.93
N GLU A 269 0.33 -0.22 -11.12
CA GLU A 269 -1.09 -0.31 -10.77
C GLU A 269 -1.89 -1.08 -11.82
N ALA A 270 -1.45 -1.11 -13.08
CA ALA A 270 -2.06 -1.93 -14.13
C ALA A 270 -1.96 -3.44 -13.82
N LEU A 271 -0.88 -3.84 -13.13
CA LEU A 271 -0.60 -5.21 -12.68
C LEU A 271 -1.55 -5.72 -11.56
N ARG A 272 -2.73 -5.12 -11.36
CA ARG A 272 -3.64 -5.41 -10.22
C ARG A 272 -3.66 -6.87 -9.85
#